data_AF-A0A3D0PSG3-F1
#
_entry.id   AF-A0A3D0PSG3-F1
#
_cell.length_a   1.000
_cell.length_b   1.000
_cell.length_c   1.000
_cell.angle_alpha   90.00
_cell.angle_beta   90.00
_cell.angle_gamma   90.00
#
_symmetry.space_group_name_H-M   'P 1'
#
loop_
_entity.id
_entity.type
_entity.pdbx_description
1 polymer ?
#
loop_
_entity_poly.entity_id
_entity_poly.type
_entity_poly.pdbx_seq_one_letter_code
_entity_poly.pdbx_strand_id
1 'polypeptide(L)'
;MKEVTKTYADTLFDKVKDVKSGFSAATNGAQKIDNGVKSLSSGNQTVTQNLQKLSASCLTFCDGADNLQVGLSQYKAGAEKLAQGTQALANGAGKMQSGVTVLSAGAGSLQTGVAQYTQGTHQIGNGLQKLSKNSDSLKSGASQLSAGLMQLQNQVPALATGLTKIGQGGASLQKGLTEYTGGVSQLSAGAQKLAENSDAVKNGASAVAAGATKWTSGAKQFSSGAGTWSNGAQQWSNGAQQWSASVQKALNAVAQSGKPVDASTLQAASEGLQQLSQKAQTLSDGAKTLTGSTQTLSSGAAGLDTGAKQFASGAESYVAGVNTLAGGLQKLNQNSAALQS
;
A
#
# COMPACT_ATOMS: atom_id res chain seq x y z
N MET A 1 4.40 53.82 214.04
CA MET A 1 4.65 54.84 212.99
C MET A 1 5.92 54.55 212.19
N LYS A 2 6.07 53.37 211.58
CA LYS A 2 7.20 53.07 210.65
C LYS A 2 6.77 52.46 209.32
N GLU A 3 5.53 51.99 209.17
CA GLU A 3 5.08 51.38 207.90
C GLU A 3 4.59 52.38 206.84
N VAL A 4 3.94 53.48 207.23
CA VAL A 4 3.23 54.36 206.26
C VAL A 4 4.19 55.11 205.33
N THR A 5 5.39 55.47 205.77
CA THR A 5 6.37 56.19 204.94
C THR A 5 7.00 55.31 203.86
N LYS A 6 7.06 53.99 204.08
CA LYS A 6 7.64 53.05 203.11
C LYS A 6 6.69 52.86 201.92
N THR A 7 5.40 52.72 202.18
CA THR A 7 4.37 52.51 201.15
C THR A 7 4.25 53.68 200.16
N TYR A 8 4.40 54.93 200.62
CA TYR A 8 4.27 56.10 199.73
C TYR A 8 5.45 56.25 198.76
N ALA A 9 6.67 55.97 199.22
CA ALA A 9 7.86 55.99 198.37
C ALA A 9 7.83 54.89 197.31
N ASP A 10 7.39 53.68 197.68
CA ASP A 10 7.21 52.56 196.74
C ASP A 10 6.17 52.91 195.65
N THR A 11 5.07 53.57 196.02
CA THR A 11 4.00 53.96 195.08
C THR A 11 4.46 55.02 194.06
N LEU A 12 5.25 56.01 194.49
CA LEU A 12 5.81 57.03 193.59
C LEU A 12 6.84 56.43 192.63
N PHE A 13 7.64 55.49 193.11
CA PHE A 13 8.62 54.78 192.29
C PHE A 13 7.92 53.93 191.22
N ASP A 14 6.83 53.24 191.57
CA ASP A 14 5.99 52.51 190.63
C ASP A 14 5.32 53.43 189.60
N LYS A 15 4.82 54.61 190.00
CA LYS A 15 4.24 55.58 189.06
C LYS A 15 5.27 56.16 188.07
N VAL A 16 6.51 56.39 188.49
CA VAL A 16 7.59 56.78 187.57
C VAL A 16 7.94 55.63 186.61
N LYS A 17 7.85 54.37 187.07
CA LYS A 17 8.01 53.16 186.26
C LYS A 17 6.88 52.99 185.23
N ASP A 18 5.64 53.32 185.59
CA ASP A 18 4.49 53.38 184.68
C ASP A 18 4.70 54.45 183.60
N VAL A 19 5.16 55.65 183.98
CA VAL A 19 5.46 56.74 183.03
C VAL A 19 6.57 56.35 182.08
N LYS A 20 7.66 55.74 182.57
CA LYS A 20 8.73 55.21 181.73
C LYS A 20 8.20 54.16 180.75
N SER A 21 7.35 53.25 181.21
CA SER A 21 6.70 52.23 180.37
C SER A 21 5.80 52.86 179.31
N GLY A 22 5.02 53.89 179.67
CA GLY A 22 4.17 54.65 178.76
C GLY A 22 4.99 55.39 177.69
N PHE A 23 6.10 56.01 178.08
CA PHE A 23 7.02 56.66 177.13
C PHE A 23 7.65 55.63 176.18
N SER A 24 8.10 54.47 176.69
CA SER A 24 8.59 53.39 175.84
C SER A 24 7.52 52.85 174.88
N ALA A 25 6.26 52.72 175.33
CA ALA A 25 5.16 52.30 174.47
C ALA A 25 4.85 53.33 173.38
N ALA A 26 4.89 54.63 173.71
CA ALA A 26 4.71 55.71 172.73
C ALA A 26 5.85 55.73 171.69
N THR A 27 7.11 55.57 172.11
CA THR A 27 8.25 55.46 171.19
C THR A 27 8.13 54.24 170.29
N ASN A 28 7.71 53.08 170.83
CA ASN A 28 7.43 51.88 170.04
C ASN A 28 6.26 52.09 169.05
N GLY A 29 5.22 52.81 169.48
CA GLY A 29 4.07 53.18 168.65
C GLY A 29 4.48 54.11 167.49
N ALA A 30 5.27 55.14 167.78
CA ALA A 30 5.84 56.05 166.79
C ALA A 30 6.76 55.30 165.81
N GLN A 31 7.59 54.38 166.27
CA GLN A 31 8.41 53.52 165.40
C GLN A 31 7.55 52.62 164.51
N LYS A 32 6.44 52.04 165.01
CA LYS A 32 5.51 51.27 164.18
C LYS A 32 4.86 52.14 163.10
N ILE A 33 4.45 53.36 163.43
CA ILE A 33 3.90 54.32 162.47
C ILE A 33 4.95 54.69 161.43
N ASP A 34 6.18 55.02 161.84
CA ASP A 34 7.28 55.34 160.94
C ASP A 34 7.58 54.16 159.99
N ASN A 35 7.65 52.94 160.52
CA ASN A 35 7.81 51.73 159.71
C ASN A 35 6.62 51.49 158.76
N GLY A 36 5.39 51.79 159.21
CA GLY A 36 4.17 51.70 158.40
C GLY A 36 4.14 52.74 157.27
N VAL A 37 4.52 53.99 157.55
CA VAL A 37 4.64 55.06 156.56
C VAL A 37 5.74 54.74 155.55
N LYS A 38 6.89 54.21 156.01
CA LYS A 38 7.95 53.71 155.12
C LYS A 38 7.43 52.58 154.23
N SER A 39 6.71 51.61 154.79
CA SER A 39 6.12 50.49 154.03
C SER A 39 5.07 50.96 153.02
N LEU A 40 4.21 51.91 153.39
CA LEU A 40 3.23 52.52 152.49
C LEU A 40 3.91 53.30 151.37
N SER A 41 4.94 54.09 151.71
CA SER A 41 5.75 54.81 150.73
C SER A 41 6.40 53.85 149.74
N SER A 42 7.03 52.78 150.23
CA SER A 42 7.59 51.70 149.40
C SER A 42 6.52 51.02 148.55
N GLY A 43 5.35 50.70 149.11
CA GLY A 43 4.23 50.12 148.38
C GLY A 43 3.69 51.04 147.28
N ASN A 44 3.58 52.34 147.56
CA ASN A 44 3.16 53.35 146.58
C ASN A 44 4.20 53.54 145.47
N GLN A 45 5.49 53.46 145.81
CA GLN A 45 6.57 53.40 144.82
C GLN A 45 6.44 52.14 143.95
N THR A 46 6.15 50.97 144.51
CA THR A 46 5.91 49.73 143.75
C THR A 46 4.69 49.85 142.82
N VAL A 47 3.57 50.41 143.29
CA VAL A 47 2.39 50.65 142.45
C VAL A 47 2.73 51.60 141.31
N THR A 48 3.46 52.68 141.58
CA THR A 48 3.91 53.62 140.54
C THR A 48 4.79 52.93 139.50
N GLN A 49 5.75 52.11 139.94
CA GLN A 49 6.61 51.33 139.04
C GLN A 49 5.82 50.33 138.19
N ASN A 50 4.83 49.64 138.78
CA ASN A 50 3.99 48.69 138.06
C ASN A 50 3.06 49.38 137.05
N LEU A 51 2.51 50.56 137.39
CA LEU A 51 1.73 51.37 136.46
C LEU A 51 2.59 51.90 135.31
N GLN A 52 3.83 52.33 135.59
CA GLN A 52 4.80 52.69 134.56
C GLN A 52 5.12 51.50 133.64
N LYS A 53 5.33 50.30 134.22
CA LYS A 53 5.56 49.06 133.46
C LYS A 53 4.36 48.67 132.60
N LEU A 54 3.13 48.79 133.13
CA LEU A 54 1.90 48.53 132.39
C LEU A 54 1.74 49.52 131.22
N SER A 55 1.94 50.81 131.49
CA SER A 55 1.90 51.86 130.46
C SER A 55 2.91 51.57 129.35
N ALA A 56 4.16 51.25 129.70
CA ALA A 56 5.18 50.87 128.73
C ALA A 56 4.80 49.61 127.95
N SER A 57 4.23 48.60 128.62
CA SER A 57 3.79 47.35 127.99
C SER A 57 2.62 47.55 127.05
N CYS A 58 1.67 48.43 127.39
CA CYS A 58 0.57 48.83 126.50
C CYS A 58 1.09 49.54 125.26
N LEU A 59 2.08 50.43 125.39
CA LEU A 59 2.72 51.06 124.24
C LEU A 59 3.40 50.02 123.35
N THR A 60 4.18 49.09 123.92
CA THR A 60 4.80 47.99 123.17
C THR A 60 3.76 47.10 122.47
N PHE A 61 2.62 46.83 123.11
CA PHE A 61 1.54 46.07 122.49
C PHE A 61 0.90 46.83 121.33
N CYS A 62 0.64 48.14 121.49
CA CYS A 62 0.16 49.00 120.41
C CYS A 62 1.15 49.01 119.23
N ASP A 63 2.44 49.21 119.49
CA ASP A 63 3.49 49.17 118.45
C ASP A 63 3.53 47.79 117.76
N GLY A 64 3.37 46.71 118.53
CA GLY A 64 3.29 45.34 118.00
C GLY A 64 2.06 45.12 117.12
N ALA A 65 0.90 45.66 117.51
CA ALA A 65 -0.34 45.58 116.74
C ALA A 65 -0.25 46.39 115.44
N ASP A 66 0.31 47.61 115.50
CA ASP A 66 0.54 48.46 114.32
C ASP A 66 1.51 47.78 113.35
N ASN A 67 2.61 47.19 113.85
CA ASN A 67 3.55 46.43 113.02
C ASN A 67 2.89 45.19 112.37
N LEU A 68 2.04 44.47 113.11
CA LEU A 68 1.28 43.34 112.55
C LEU A 68 0.32 43.80 111.46
N GLN A 69 -0.38 44.93 111.64
CA GLN A 69 -1.27 45.50 110.63
C GLN A 69 -0.51 45.89 109.36
N VAL A 70 0.68 46.50 109.49
CA VAL A 70 1.56 46.78 108.36
C VAL A 70 1.99 45.49 107.67
N GLY A 71 2.42 44.48 108.44
CA GLY A 71 2.82 43.18 107.92
C GLY A 71 1.70 42.46 107.16
N LEU A 72 0.47 42.46 107.68
CA LEU A 72 -0.71 41.90 107.01
C LEU A 72 -1.06 42.66 105.73
N SER A 73 -0.92 43.98 105.73
CA SER A 73 -1.15 44.81 104.53
C SER A 73 -0.11 44.50 103.45
N GLN A 74 1.16 44.36 103.81
CA GLN A 74 2.23 43.96 102.90
C GLN A 74 2.03 42.54 102.36
N TYR A 75 1.66 41.58 103.23
CA TYR A 75 1.34 40.21 102.84
C TYR A 75 0.19 40.17 101.83
N LYS A 76 -0.91 40.90 102.10
CA LYS A 76 -2.06 41.00 101.20
C LYS A 76 -1.64 41.54 99.83
N ALA A 77 -0.88 42.63 99.80
CA ALA A 77 -0.37 43.18 98.54
C ALA A 77 0.55 42.20 97.80
N GLY A 78 1.38 41.43 98.53
CA GLY A 78 2.20 40.36 97.97
C GLY A 78 1.35 39.23 97.35
N ALA A 79 0.30 38.80 98.05
CA ALA A 79 -0.62 37.78 97.56
C ALA A 79 -1.41 38.26 96.33
N GLU A 80 -1.85 39.52 96.31
CA GLU A 80 -2.50 40.12 95.14
C GLU A 80 -1.56 40.20 93.93
N LYS A 81 -0.28 40.58 94.13
CA LYS A 81 0.74 40.56 93.06
C LYS A 81 0.99 39.15 92.55
N LEU A 82 1.07 38.16 93.42
CA LEU A 82 1.22 36.76 93.02
C LEU A 82 0.03 36.29 92.19
N ALA A 83 -1.19 36.59 92.62
CA ALA A 83 -2.42 36.25 91.87
C ALA A 83 -2.46 36.91 90.48
N GLN A 84 -2.03 38.17 90.37
CA GLN A 84 -1.91 38.85 89.07
C GLN A 84 -0.84 38.19 88.19
N GLY A 85 0.31 37.83 88.78
CA GLY A 85 1.40 37.13 88.10
C GLY A 85 0.99 35.75 87.58
N THR A 86 0.27 34.96 88.38
CA THR A 86 -0.23 33.64 87.95
C THR A 86 -1.30 33.76 86.87
N GLN A 87 -2.18 34.77 86.95
CA GLN A 87 -3.14 35.04 85.88
C GLN A 87 -2.45 35.45 84.57
N ALA A 88 -1.41 36.30 84.64
CA ALA A 88 -0.62 36.69 83.48
C ALA A 88 0.10 35.48 82.85
N LEU A 89 0.67 34.61 83.68
CA LEU A 89 1.30 33.37 83.23
C LEU A 89 0.29 32.43 82.55
N ALA A 90 -0.90 32.24 83.14
CA ALA A 90 -1.96 31.43 82.54
C ALA A 90 -2.40 31.96 81.17
N ASN A 91 -2.57 33.29 81.05
CA ASN A 91 -2.88 33.95 79.79
C ASN A 91 -1.74 33.77 78.76
N GLY A 92 -0.48 33.87 79.19
CA GLY A 92 0.70 33.63 78.36
C GLY A 92 0.77 32.20 77.84
N ALA A 93 0.51 31.21 78.70
CA ALA A 93 0.45 29.79 78.34
C ALA A 93 -0.68 29.53 77.33
N GLY A 94 -1.86 30.12 77.51
CA GLY A 94 -2.97 30.01 76.56
C GLY A 94 -2.64 30.58 75.17
N LYS A 95 -1.94 31.73 75.12
CA LYS A 95 -1.44 32.31 73.85
C LYS A 95 -0.40 31.40 73.18
N MET A 96 0.53 30.84 73.96
CA MET A 96 1.53 29.91 73.45
C MET A 96 0.89 28.64 72.88
N GLN A 97 -0.07 28.05 73.60
CA GLN A 97 -0.82 26.88 73.11
C GLN A 97 -1.52 27.18 71.79
N SER A 98 -2.21 28.33 71.70
CA SER A 98 -2.86 28.76 70.46
C SER A 98 -1.86 28.94 69.32
N GLY A 99 -0.70 29.54 69.59
CA GLY A 99 0.39 29.68 68.61
C GLY A 99 0.93 28.33 68.11
N VAL A 100 1.10 27.36 69.00
CA VAL A 100 1.52 25.98 68.65
C VAL A 100 0.46 25.29 67.79
N THR A 101 -0.83 25.44 68.10
CA THR A 101 -1.91 24.90 67.28
C THR A 101 -1.91 25.49 65.86
N VAL A 102 -1.74 26.81 65.74
CA VAL A 102 -1.65 27.48 64.43
C VAL A 102 -0.42 27.01 63.65
N LEU A 103 0.74 26.91 64.30
CA LEU A 103 1.96 26.43 63.67
C LEU A 103 1.84 24.98 63.19
N SER A 104 1.22 24.11 63.99
CA SER A 104 0.97 22.71 63.62
C SER A 104 0.04 22.60 62.40
N ALA A 105 -1.04 23.38 62.36
CA ALA A 105 -1.92 23.45 61.19
C ALA A 105 -1.21 23.99 59.95
N GLY A 106 -0.37 25.02 60.12
CA GLY A 106 0.46 25.58 59.06
C GLY A 106 1.46 24.56 58.51
N ALA A 107 2.12 23.78 59.37
CA ALA A 107 3.03 22.71 58.98
C ALA A 107 2.30 21.59 58.20
N GLY A 108 1.11 21.18 58.65
CA GLY A 108 0.29 20.20 57.92
C GLY A 108 -0.16 20.71 56.54
N SER A 109 -0.51 22.00 56.44
CA SER A 109 -0.85 22.64 55.17
C SER A 109 0.35 22.69 54.22
N LEU A 110 1.53 23.04 54.74
CA LEU A 110 2.77 23.05 53.97
C LEU A 110 3.15 21.65 53.47
N GLN A 111 3.06 20.63 54.33
CA GLN A 111 3.30 19.24 53.96
C GLN A 111 2.39 18.80 52.80
N THR A 112 1.09 19.16 52.89
CA THR A 112 0.12 18.88 51.82
C THR A 112 0.48 19.60 50.53
N GLY A 113 0.85 20.88 50.61
CA GLY A 113 1.29 21.68 49.45
C GLY A 113 2.55 21.12 48.78
N VAL A 114 3.54 20.67 49.56
CA VAL A 114 4.76 20.03 49.06
C VAL A 114 4.45 18.70 48.38
N ALA A 115 3.54 17.90 48.95
CA ALA A 115 3.11 16.64 48.33
C ALA A 115 2.40 16.88 46.99
N GLN A 116 1.50 17.87 46.92
CA GLN A 116 0.82 18.28 45.69
C GLN A 116 1.80 18.79 44.63
N TYR A 117 2.75 19.64 45.03
CA TYR A 117 3.81 20.13 44.14
C TYR A 117 4.64 18.98 43.57
N THR A 118 5.05 18.04 44.42
CA THR A 118 5.85 16.86 44.01
C THR A 118 5.07 15.97 43.04
N GLN A 119 3.76 15.80 43.27
CA GLN A 119 2.90 15.07 42.32
C GLN A 119 2.79 15.80 40.98
N GLY A 120 2.67 17.13 41.01
CA GLY A 120 2.63 17.97 39.81
C GLY A 120 3.93 17.90 38.99
N THR A 121 5.09 17.93 39.65
CA THR A 121 6.39 17.80 38.95
C THR A 121 6.58 16.42 38.34
N HIS A 122 6.13 15.34 39.01
CA HIS A 122 6.09 14.01 38.40
C HIS A 122 5.18 13.93 37.18
N GLN A 123 4.01 14.56 37.21
CA GLN A 123 3.10 14.62 36.06
C GLN A 123 3.74 15.36 34.88
N ILE A 124 4.41 16.49 35.13
CA ILE A 124 5.14 17.24 34.10
C ILE A 124 6.27 16.38 33.52
N GLY A 125 7.06 15.71 34.36
CA GLY A 125 8.13 14.82 33.92
C GLY A 125 7.62 13.70 33.00
N ASN A 126 6.50 13.06 33.38
CA ASN A 126 5.85 12.04 32.56
C ASN A 126 5.31 12.62 31.23
N GLY A 127 4.75 13.83 31.26
CA GLY A 127 4.29 14.54 30.07
C GLY A 127 5.42 14.83 29.08
N LEU A 128 6.55 15.34 29.58
CA LEU A 128 7.74 15.62 28.77
C LEU A 128 8.34 14.35 28.15
N GLN A 129 8.39 13.24 28.89
CA GLN A 129 8.83 11.96 28.33
C GLN A 129 7.92 11.46 27.20
N LYS A 130 6.59 11.58 27.36
CA LYS A 130 5.63 11.24 26.30
C LYS A 130 5.83 12.14 25.08
N LEU A 131 5.98 13.45 25.28
CA LEU A 131 6.22 14.40 24.20
C LEU A 131 7.50 14.07 23.43
N SER A 132 8.59 13.76 24.12
CA SER A 132 9.86 13.36 23.48
C SER A 132 9.67 12.13 22.59
N LYS A 133 9.04 11.06 23.11
CA LYS A 133 8.78 9.83 22.34
C LYS A 133 7.91 10.08 21.11
N ASN A 134 6.89 10.93 21.24
CA ASN A 134 6.02 11.29 20.13
C ASN A 134 6.77 12.11 19.07
N SER A 135 7.65 13.03 19.48
CA SER A 135 8.51 13.80 18.57
C SER A 135 9.48 12.91 17.79
N ASP A 136 10.09 11.92 18.44
CA ASP A 136 10.96 10.94 17.77
C ASP A 136 10.18 10.11 16.74
N SER A 137 8.96 9.68 17.11
CA SER A 137 8.06 8.95 16.21
C SER A 137 7.64 9.79 15.01
N LEU A 138 7.31 11.06 15.23
CA LEU A 138 6.96 12.01 14.16
C LEU A 138 8.13 12.24 13.21
N LYS A 139 9.35 12.40 13.75
CA LYS A 139 10.57 12.54 12.95
C LYS A 139 10.80 11.30 12.08
N SER A 140 10.65 10.10 12.66
CA SER A 140 10.76 8.85 11.91
C SER A 140 9.73 8.75 10.78
N GLY A 141 8.46 9.06 11.08
CA GLY A 141 7.38 9.07 10.08
C GLY A 141 7.62 10.08 8.95
N ALA A 142 8.11 11.28 9.28
CA ALA A 142 8.46 12.29 8.29
C ALA A 142 9.63 11.84 7.39
N SER A 143 10.65 11.19 7.95
CA SER A 143 11.76 10.61 7.17
C SER A 143 11.29 9.48 6.26
N GLN A 144 10.39 8.60 6.73
CA GLN A 144 9.80 7.54 5.91
C GLN A 144 8.97 8.10 4.76
N LEU A 145 8.14 9.13 5.01
CA LEU A 145 7.37 9.82 3.98
C LEU A 145 8.28 10.46 2.92
N SER A 146 9.34 11.15 3.35
CA SER A 146 10.32 11.75 2.45
C SER A 146 11.02 10.70 1.58
N ALA A 147 11.44 9.58 2.16
CA ALA A 147 12.02 8.46 1.42
C ALA A 147 11.04 7.87 0.39
N GLY A 148 9.78 7.68 0.78
CA GLY A 148 8.72 7.21 -0.12
C GLY A 148 8.46 8.18 -1.28
N LEU A 149 8.46 9.49 -1.02
CA LEU A 149 8.32 10.52 -2.06
C LEU A 149 9.52 10.55 -3.01
N MET A 150 10.75 10.38 -2.52
CA MET A 150 11.93 10.26 -3.39
C MET A 150 11.88 9.00 -4.25
N GLN A 151 11.43 7.87 -3.70
CA GLN A 151 11.23 6.65 -4.47
C GLN A 151 10.20 6.87 -5.58
N LEU A 152 9.06 7.49 -5.27
CA LEU A 152 8.04 7.83 -6.26
C LEU A 152 8.59 8.76 -7.35
N GLN A 153 9.28 9.84 -6.95
CA GLN A 153 9.92 10.79 -7.86
C GLN A 153 10.90 10.08 -8.83
N ASN A 154 11.65 9.09 -8.34
CA ASN A 154 12.60 8.33 -9.16
C ASN A 154 11.91 7.37 -10.15
N GLN A 155 10.67 6.95 -9.89
CA GLN A 155 9.91 6.06 -10.80
C GLN A 155 9.12 6.82 -11.88
N VAL A 156 8.77 8.09 -11.65
CA VAL A 156 8.02 8.92 -12.62
C VAL A 156 8.69 9.00 -14.00
N PRO A 157 10.03 9.19 -14.14
CA PRO A 157 10.69 9.18 -15.44
C PRO A 157 10.58 7.85 -16.19
N ALA A 158 10.63 6.72 -15.47
CA ALA A 158 10.46 5.39 -16.06
C ALA A 158 9.03 5.21 -16.59
N LEU A 159 8.03 5.67 -15.84
CA LEU A 159 6.63 5.69 -16.29
C LEU A 159 6.44 6.56 -17.53
N ALA A 160 6.99 7.78 -17.54
CA ALA A 160 6.93 8.68 -18.70
C ALA A 160 7.61 8.08 -19.95
N THR A 161 8.73 7.39 -19.76
CA THR A 161 9.41 6.63 -20.82
C THR A 161 8.54 5.49 -21.33
N GLY A 162 7.88 4.75 -20.42
CA GLY A 162 6.93 3.70 -20.76
C GLY A 162 5.76 4.20 -21.61
N LEU A 163 5.14 5.32 -21.21
CA LEU A 163 4.08 5.98 -21.98
C LEU A 163 4.55 6.42 -23.38
N THR A 164 5.76 6.97 -23.48
CA THR A 164 6.36 7.33 -24.78
C THR A 164 6.54 6.11 -25.67
N LYS A 165 7.05 4.99 -25.12
CA LYS A 165 7.22 3.73 -25.86
C LYS A 165 5.89 3.15 -26.33
N ILE A 166 4.84 3.23 -25.51
CA ILE A 166 3.48 2.81 -25.91
C ILE A 166 2.98 3.66 -27.07
N GLY A 167 3.17 4.98 -27.03
CA GLY A 167 2.81 5.87 -28.14
C GLY A 167 3.56 5.54 -29.44
N GLN A 168 4.87 5.29 -29.36
CA GLN A 168 5.69 4.89 -30.51
C GLN A 168 5.28 3.51 -31.06
N GLY A 169 4.98 2.55 -30.18
CA GLY A 169 4.48 1.23 -30.55
C GLY A 169 3.14 1.31 -31.26
N GLY A 170 2.21 2.13 -30.75
CA GLY A 170 0.92 2.38 -31.39
C GLY A 170 1.05 2.99 -32.79
N ALA A 171 1.91 4.00 -32.95
CA ALA A 171 2.18 4.61 -34.26
C ALA A 171 2.81 3.61 -35.25
N SER A 172 3.73 2.76 -34.76
CA SER A 172 4.37 1.72 -35.59
C SER A 172 3.37 0.65 -36.01
N LEU A 173 2.48 0.23 -35.12
CA LEU A 173 1.40 -0.71 -35.41
C LEU A 173 0.44 -0.13 -36.47
N GLN A 174 0.05 1.13 -36.33
CA GLN A 174 -0.81 1.81 -37.30
C GLN A 174 -0.16 1.90 -38.68
N LYS A 175 1.14 2.21 -38.74
CA LYS A 175 1.90 2.19 -40.00
C LYS A 175 1.94 0.79 -40.62
N GLY A 176 2.22 -0.23 -39.80
CA GLY A 176 2.25 -1.63 -40.24
C GLY A 176 0.90 -2.12 -40.76
N LEU A 177 -0.21 -1.74 -40.10
CA LEU A 177 -1.57 -2.02 -40.60
C LEU A 177 -1.83 -1.36 -41.95
N THR A 178 -1.41 -0.10 -42.12
CA THR A 178 -1.57 0.64 -43.38
C THR A 178 -0.80 0.00 -44.53
N GLU A 179 0.45 -0.41 -44.28
CA GLU A 179 1.28 -1.14 -45.25
C GLU A 179 0.67 -2.51 -45.59
N TYR A 180 0.22 -3.26 -44.59
CA TYR A 180 -0.43 -4.55 -44.75
C TYR A 180 -1.69 -4.46 -45.63
N THR A 181 -2.62 -3.56 -45.32
CA THR A 181 -3.84 -3.37 -46.12
C THR A 181 -3.52 -2.89 -47.53
N GLY A 182 -2.51 -2.02 -47.69
CA GLY A 182 -2.05 -1.57 -49.00
C GLY A 182 -1.54 -2.75 -49.84
N GLY A 183 -0.74 -3.63 -49.24
CA GLY A 183 -0.25 -4.85 -49.87
C GLY A 183 -1.37 -5.83 -50.25
N VAL A 184 -2.36 -6.03 -49.36
CA VAL A 184 -3.53 -6.88 -49.65
C VAL A 184 -4.36 -6.31 -50.80
N SER A 185 -4.58 -4.99 -50.83
CA SER A 185 -5.28 -4.32 -51.94
C SER A 185 -4.55 -4.50 -53.27
N GLN A 186 -3.21 -4.34 -53.29
CA GLN A 186 -2.40 -4.59 -54.49
C GLN A 186 -2.49 -6.04 -54.95
N LEU A 187 -2.41 -7.00 -54.03
CA LEU A 187 -2.52 -8.42 -54.34
C LEU A 187 -3.90 -8.79 -54.90
N SER A 188 -4.97 -8.24 -54.30
CA SER A 188 -6.34 -8.41 -54.79
C SER A 188 -6.51 -7.85 -56.21
N ALA A 189 -5.97 -6.67 -56.49
CA ALA A 189 -6.01 -6.07 -57.83
C ALA A 189 -5.22 -6.91 -58.85
N GLY A 190 -4.06 -7.44 -58.47
CA GLY A 190 -3.25 -8.33 -59.30
C GLY A 190 -4.00 -9.63 -59.64
N ALA A 191 -4.69 -10.22 -58.66
CA ALA A 191 -5.48 -11.44 -58.88
C ALA A 191 -6.71 -11.21 -59.75
N GLN A 192 -7.37 -10.04 -59.65
CA GLN A 192 -8.44 -9.66 -60.59
C GLN A 192 -7.92 -9.55 -62.03
N LYS A 193 -6.79 -8.87 -62.24
CA LYS A 193 -6.15 -8.82 -63.56
C LYS A 193 -5.75 -10.20 -64.09
N LEU A 194 -5.30 -11.09 -63.21
CA LEU A 194 -4.97 -12.47 -63.60
C LEU A 194 -6.23 -13.22 -64.03
N ALA A 195 -7.35 -13.05 -63.31
CA ALA A 195 -8.64 -13.64 -63.66
C ALA A 195 -9.12 -13.16 -65.03
N GLU A 196 -9.09 -11.84 -65.27
CA GLU A 196 -9.46 -11.24 -66.56
C GLU A 196 -8.62 -11.80 -67.72
N ASN A 197 -7.32 -11.97 -67.54
CA ASN A 197 -6.44 -12.53 -68.57
C ASN A 197 -6.61 -14.05 -68.74
N SER A 198 -7.04 -14.76 -67.70
CA SER A 198 -7.22 -16.22 -67.74
C SER A 198 -8.36 -16.63 -68.67
N ASP A 199 -9.41 -15.81 -68.79
CA ASP A 199 -10.51 -16.05 -69.73
C ASP A 199 -10.02 -16.02 -71.19
N ALA A 200 -9.06 -15.14 -71.51
CA ALA A 200 -8.44 -15.11 -72.83
C ALA A 200 -7.68 -16.42 -73.14
N VAL A 201 -6.97 -16.97 -72.15
CA VAL A 201 -6.27 -18.27 -72.28
C VAL A 201 -7.26 -19.40 -72.53
N LYS A 202 -8.36 -19.46 -71.77
CA LYS A 202 -9.42 -20.45 -71.98
C LYS A 202 -10.01 -20.35 -73.39
N ASN A 203 -10.38 -19.15 -73.82
CA ASN A 203 -10.95 -18.94 -75.14
C ASN A 203 -9.98 -19.35 -76.26
N GLY A 204 -8.70 -19.01 -76.12
CA GLY A 204 -7.65 -19.44 -77.06
C GLY A 204 -7.48 -20.96 -77.10
N ALA A 205 -7.48 -21.62 -75.94
CA ALA A 205 -7.37 -23.08 -75.86
C ALA A 205 -8.59 -23.79 -76.49
N SER A 206 -9.80 -23.29 -76.25
CA SER A 206 -11.01 -23.78 -76.91
C SER A 206 -10.97 -23.60 -78.43
N ALA A 207 -10.44 -22.47 -78.91
CA ALA A 207 -10.27 -22.23 -80.36
C ALA A 207 -9.27 -23.21 -80.99
N VAL A 208 -8.15 -23.51 -80.32
CA VAL A 208 -7.18 -24.52 -80.76
C VAL A 208 -7.82 -25.91 -80.81
N ALA A 209 -8.59 -26.30 -79.79
CA ALA A 209 -9.32 -27.57 -79.79
C ALA A 209 -10.32 -27.66 -80.95
N ALA A 210 -11.10 -26.61 -81.20
CA ALA A 210 -12.03 -26.55 -82.33
C ALA A 210 -11.32 -26.64 -83.68
N GLY A 211 -10.16 -25.97 -83.82
CA GLY A 211 -9.31 -26.05 -85.01
C GLY A 211 -8.75 -27.46 -85.24
N ALA A 212 -8.28 -28.11 -84.17
CA ALA A 212 -7.78 -29.48 -84.24
C ALA A 212 -8.88 -30.47 -84.66
N THR A 213 -10.10 -30.36 -84.12
CA THR A 213 -11.25 -31.18 -84.54
C THR A 213 -11.57 -31.00 -86.04
N LYS A 214 -11.51 -29.77 -86.56
CA LYS A 214 -11.69 -29.50 -88.00
C LYS A 214 -10.57 -30.15 -88.83
N TRP A 215 -9.31 -30.03 -88.40
CA TRP A 215 -8.17 -30.66 -89.05
C TRP A 215 -8.29 -32.19 -89.11
N THR A 216 -8.65 -32.84 -88.00
CA THR A 216 -8.89 -34.28 -87.96
C THR A 216 -10.00 -34.71 -88.90
N SER A 217 -11.08 -33.92 -88.99
CA SER A 217 -12.17 -34.19 -89.93
C SER A 217 -11.70 -34.13 -91.38
N GLY A 218 -10.92 -33.09 -91.73
CA GLY A 218 -10.32 -32.96 -93.06
C GLY A 218 -9.32 -34.07 -93.38
N ALA A 219 -8.45 -34.46 -92.43
CA ALA A 219 -7.50 -35.55 -92.60
C ALA A 219 -8.19 -36.90 -92.84
N LYS A 220 -9.30 -37.17 -92.13
CA LYS A 220 -10.13 -38.38 -92.36
C LYS A 220 -10.79 -38.37 -93.74
N GLN A 221 -11.31 -37.22 -94.18
CA GLN A 221 -11.88 -37.07 -95.52
C GLN A 221 -10.81 -37.30 -96.61
N PHE A 222 -9.63 -36.71 -96.45
CA PHE A 222 -8.51 -36.90 -97.38
C PHE A 222 -8.04 -38.35 -97.44
N SER A 223 -7.90 -39.02 -96.29
CA SER A 223 -7.56 -40.44 -96.24
C SER A 223 -8.62 -41.33 -96.90
N SER A 224 -9.91 -41.03 -96.70
CA SER A 224 -11.01 -41.74 -97.37
C SER A 224 -10.99 -41.54 -98.89
N GLY A 225 -10.71 -40.32 -99.34
CA GLY A 225 -10.54 -39.99 -100.76
C GLY A 225 -9.34 -40.71 -101.39
N ALA A 226 -8.20 -40.72 -100.69
CA ALA A 226 -7.01 -41.48 -101.11
C ALA A 226 -7.31 -42.99 -101.21
N GLY A 227 -8.10 -43.54 -100.28
CA GLY A 227 -8.59 -44.92 -100.34
C GLY A 227 -9.39 -45.21 -101.61
N THR A 228 -10.30 -44.31 -101.94
CA THR A 228 -11.11 -44.41 -103.17
C THR A 228 -10.25 -44.34 -104.43
N TRP A 229 -9.27 -43.43 -104.46
CA TRP A 229 -8.30 -43.31 -105.56
C TRP A 229 -7.42 -44.56 -105.70
N SER A 230 -6.92 -45.10 -104.58
CA SER A 230 -6.12 -46.33 -104.57
C SER A 230 -6.89 -47.51 -105.14
N ASN A 231 -8.16 -47.67 -104.75
CA ASN A 231 -9.03 -48.69 -105.32
C ASN A 231 -9.21 -48.52 -106.84
N GLY A 232 -9.43 -47.29 -107.32
CA GLY A 232 -9.55 -47.00 -108.76
C GLY A 232 -8.25 -47.26 -109.53
N ALA A 233 -7.11 -46.84 -108.99
CA ALA A 233 -5.79 -47.09 -109.59
C ALA A 233 -5.47 -48.59 -109.66
N GLN A 234 -5.86 -49.37 -108.64
CA GLN A 234 -5.72 -50.82 -108.64
C GLN A 234 -6.64 -51.48 -109.68
N GLN A 235 -7.89 -51.04 -109.82
CA GLN A 235 -8.78 -51.51 -110.88
C GLN A 235 -8.22 -51.21 -112.28
N TRP A 236 -7.68 -50.00 -112.48
CA TRP A 236 -7.02 -49.62 -113.73
C TRP A 236 -5.78 -50.48 -114.01
N SER A 237 -4.92 -50.71 -113.02
CA SER A 237 -3.75 -51.58 -113.14
C SER A 237 -4.14 -53.00 -113.53
N ASN A 238 -5.13 -53.58 -112.86
CA ASN A 238 -5.66 -54.90 -113.18
C ASN A 238 -6.22 -54.95 -114.61
N GLY A 239 -6.97 -53.92 -115.03
CA GLY A 239 -7.52 -53.81 -116.38
C GLY A 239 -6.43 -53.67 -117.46
N ALA A 240 -5.40 -52.85 -117.20
CA ALA A 240 -4.27 -52.68 -118.10
C ALA A 240 -3.46 -53.97 -118.26
N GLN A 241 -3.26 -54.74 -117.18
CA GLN A 241 -2.63 -56.07 -117.22
C GLN A 241 -3.46 -57.07 -118.04
N GLN A 242 -4.78 -57.12 -117.80
CA GLN A 242 -5.69 -57.99 -118.56
C GLN A 242 -5.71 -57.63 -120.06
N TRP A 243 -5.74 -56.34 -120.38
CA TRP A 243 -5.69 -55.85 -121.75
C TRP A 243 -4.35 -56.18 -122.42
N SER A 244 -3.22 -55.89 -121.75
CA SER A 244 -1.89 -56.25 -122.21
C SER A 244 -1.77 -57.74 -122.51
N ALA A 245 -2.26 -58.61 -121.63
CA ALA A 245 -2.26 -60.05 -121.84
C ALA A 245 -3.12 -60.47 -123.06
N SER A 246 -4.28 -59.85 -123.22
CA SER A 246 -5.21 -60.15 -124.33
C SER A 246 -4.66 -59.69 -125.68
N VAL A 247 -4.10 -58.48 -125.75
CA VAL A 247 -3.48 -57.95 -126.98
C VAL A 247 -2.18 -58.68 -127.30
N GLN A 248 -1.37 -59.04 -126.32
CA GLN A 248 -0.18 -59.88 -126.55
C GLN A 248 -0.56 -61.22 -127.19
N LYS A 249 -1.63 -61.85 -126.71
CA LYS A 249 -2.16 -63.08 -127.30
C LYS A 249 -2.58 -62.87 -128.76
N ALA A 250 -3.22 -61.74 -129.08
CA ALA A 250 -3.60 -61.39 -130.45
C ALA A 250 -2.38 -61.09 -131.35
N LEU A 251 -1.39 -60.33 -130.85
CA LEU A 251 -0.12 -60.06 -131.53
C LEU A 251 0.62 -61.36 -131.87
N ASN A 252 0.72 -62.28 -130.91
CA ASN A 252 1.33 -63.60 -131.12
C ASN A 252 0.58 -64.41 -132.20
N ALA A 253 -0.76 -64.34 -132.24
CA ALA A 253 -1.55 -65.00 -133.28
C ALA A 253 -1.34 -64.40 -134.67
N VAL A 254 -1.22 -63.06 -134.77
CA VAL A 254 -0.89 -62.36 -136.03
C VAL A 254 0.51 -62.75 -136.52
N ALA A 255 1.50 -62.80 -135.63
CA ALA A 255 2.86 -63.23 -135.96
C ALA A 255 2.91 -64.66 -136.53
N GLN A 256 1.97 -65.53 -136.14
CA GLN A 256 1.86 -66.91 -136.60
C GLN A 256 1.01 -67.09 -137.89
N SER A 257 0.40 -66.01 -138.42
CA SER A 257 -0.59 -66.09 -139.52
C SER A 257 -0.02 -66.14 -140.95
N GLY A 258 1.30 -66.07 -141.13
CA GLY A 258 1.99 -66.18 -142.43
C GLY A 258 1.83 -64.98 -143.38
N LYS A 259 1.14 -63.91 -142.96
CA LYS A 259 1.03 -62.65 -143.73
C LYS A 259 2.28 -61.77 -143.53
N PRO A 260 2.69 -60.94 -144.53
CA PRO A 260 3.80 -60.01 -144.34
C PRO A 260 3.39 -58.92 -143.35
N VAL A 261 3.93 -58.98 -142.14
CA VAL A 261 3.77 -57.97 -141.09
C VAL A 261 5.16 -57.55 -140.63
N ASP A 262 5.37 -56.25 -140.46
CA ASP A 262 6.65 -55.73 -139.99
C ASP A 262 6.89 -56.13 -138.53
N ALA A 263 7.92 -56.94 -138.31
CA ALA A 263 8.32 -57.42 -136.98
C ALA A 263 8.63 -56.26 -136.02
N SER A 264 9.14 -55.13 -136.53
CA SER A 264 9.40 -53.94 -135.73
C SER A 264 8.11 -53.30 -135.21
N THR A 265 7.02 -53.38 -135.98
CA THR A 265 5.70 -52.86 -135.59
C THR A 265 5.07 -53.73 -134.49
N LEU A 266 5.21 -55.06 -134.57
CA LEU A 266 4.73 -55.98 -133.53
C LEU A 266 5.52 -55.83 -132.22
N GLN A 267 6.84 -55.65 -132.33
CA GLN A 267 7.72 -55.42 -131.18
C GLN A 267 7.39 -54.10 -130.48
N ALA A 268 7.23 -53.01 -131.24
CA ALA A 268 6.85 -51.70 -130.69
C ALA A 268 5.48 -51.73 -129.99
N ALA A 269 4.51 -52.47 -130.52
CA ALA A 269 3.20 -52.67 -129.89
C ALA A 269 3.31 -53.45 -128.56
N SER A 270 4.08 -54.53 -128.53
CA SER A 270 4.37 -55.32 -127.32
C SER A 270 5.06 -54.47 -126.24
N GLU A 271 6.08 -53.71 -126.62
CA GLU A 271 6.80 -52.81 -125.71
C GLU A 271 5.89 -51.69 -125.17
N GLY A 272 5.05 -51.10 -126.02
CA GLY A 272 4.06 -50.10 -125.61
C GLY A 272 3.06 -50.63 -124.58
N LEU A 273 2.59 -51.87 -124.75
CA LEU A 273 1.68 -52.54 -123.81
C LEU A 273 2.36 -52.86 -122.48
N GLN A 274 3.60 -53.38 -122.52
CA GLN A 274 4.39 -53.63 -121.32
C GLN A 274 4.64 -52.33 -120.55
N GLN A 275 4.98 -51.24 -121.25
CA GLN A 275 5.12 -49.92 -120.64
C GLN A 275 3.82 -49.43 -120.00
N LEU A 276 2.67 -49.61 -120.65
CA LEU A 276 1.39 -49.21 -120.08
C LEU A 276 1.07 -50.02 -118.81
N SER A 277 1.26 -51.34 -118.85
CA SER A 277 1.05 -52.22 -117.69
C SER A 277 1.96 -51.82 -116.52
N GLN A 278 3.25 -51.59 -116.79
CA GLN A 278 4.19 -51.12 -115.76
C GLN A 278 3.77 -49.75 -115.20
N LYS A 279 3.45 -48.77 -116.05
CA LYS A 279 3.00 -47.44 -115.59
C LYS A 279 1.71 -47.52 -114.77
N ALA A 280 0.77 -48.39 -115.14
CA ALA A 280 -0.45 -48.59 -114.38
C ALA A 280 -0.18 -49.26 -113.02
N GLN A 281 0.77 -50.19 -112.94
CA GLN A 281 1.19 -50.79 -111.69
C GLN A 281 1.91 -49.79 -110.78
N THR A 282 2.84 -48.99 -111.33
CA THR A 282 3.46 -47.87 -110.60
C THR A 282 2.43 -46.88 -110.07
N LEU A 283 1.38 -46.58 -110.85
CA LEU A 283 0.27 -45.74 -110.39
C LEU A 283 -0.49 -46.37 -109.20
N SER A 284 -0.79 -47.66 -109.27
CA SER A 284 -1.41 -48.42 -108.17
C SER A 284 -0.55 -48.42 -106.91
N ASP A 285 0.75 -48.67 -107.03
CA ASP A 285 1.67 -48.71 -105.88
C ASP A 285 1.88 -47.32 -105.27
N GLY A 286 1.96 -46.28 -106.10
CA GLY A 286 1.95 -44.89 -105.65
C GLY A 286 0.67 -44.53 -104.91
N ALA A 287 -0.49 -44.99 -105.39
CA ALA A 287 -1.76 -44.76 -104.73
C ALA A 287 -1.88 -45.49 -103.38
N LYS A 288 -1.35 -46.74 -103.28
CA LYS A 288 -1.24 -47.47 -102.01
C LYS A 288 -0.34 -46.76 -101.00
N THR A 289 0.78 -46.22 -101.47
CA THR A 289 1.69 -45.42 -100.65
C THR A 289 0.97 -44.18 -100.12
N LEU A 290 0.24 -43.47 -100.98
CA LEU A 290 -0.58 -42.31 -100.58
C LEU A 290 -1.63 -42.67 -99.51
N THR A 291 -2.32 -43.80 -99.64
CA THR A 291 -3.24 -44.27 -98.59
C THR A 291 -2.54 -44.49 -97.25
N GLY A 292 -1.36 -45.12 -97.25
CA GLY A 292 -0.59 -45.32 -96.02
C GLY A 292 -0.17 -43.99 -95.39
N SER A 293 0.35 -43.05 -96.19
CA SER A 293 0.73 -41.72 -95.70
C SER A 293 -0.46 -40.93 -95.16
N THR A 294 -1.64 -41.03 -95.80
CA THR A 294 -2.85 -40.34 -95.34
C THR A 294 -3.50 -40.97 -94.12
N GLN A 295 -3.37 -42.28 -93.91
CA GLN A 295 -3.73 -42.93 -92.64
C GLN A 295 -2.85 -42.43 -91.50
N THR A 296 -1.53 -42.35 -91.71
CA THR A 296 -0.61 -41.77 -90.72
C THR A 296 -0.96 -40.32 -90.41
N LEU A 297 -1.28 -39.52 -91.44
CA LEU A 297 -1.76 -38.14 -91.26
C LEU A 297 -3.04 -38.08 -90.42
N SER A 298 -4.01 -38.95 -90.70
CA SER A 298 -5.28 -39.04 -89.96
C SER A 298 -5.05 -39.43 -88.49
N SER A 299 -4.17 -40.40 -88.23
CA SER A 299 -3.80 -40.81 -86.86
C SER A 299 -3.10 -39.68 -86.11
N GLY A 300 -2.14 -39.00 -86.75
CA GLY A 300 -1.47 -37.82 -86.19
C GLY A 300 -2.46 -36.69 -85.89
N ALA A 301 -3.43 -36.45 -86.78
CA ALA A 301 -4.48 -35.47 -86.58
C ALA A 301 -5.41 -35.84 -85.41
N ALA A 302 -5.69 -37.12 -85.18
CA ALA A 302 -6.47 -37.57 -84.02
C ALA A 302 -5.69 -37.39 -82.70
N GLY A 303 -4.37 -37.61 -82.72
CA GLY A 303 -3.48 -37.31 -81.60
C GLY A 303 -3.48 -35.82 -81.26
N LEU A 304 -3.37 -34.95 -82.27
CA LEU A 304 -3.44 -33.49 -82.11
C LEU A 304 -4.78 -33.05 -81.52
N ASP A 305 -5.91 -33.58 -81.98
CA ASP A 305 -7.25 -33.29 -81.44
C ASP A 305 -7.38 -33.70 -79.98
N THR A 306 -6.86 -34.87 -79.61
CA THR A 306 -6.84 -35.33 -78.21
C THR A 306 -6.01 -34.39 -77.34
N GLY A 307 -4.80 -34.03 -77.78
CA GLY A 307 -3.93 -33.11 -77.05
C GLY A 307 -4.52 -31.70 -76.93
N ALA A 308 -5.16 -31.20 -77.99
CA ALA A 308 -5.80 -29.89 -77.98
C ALA A 308 -7.01 -29.84 -77.03
N LYS A 309 -7.80 -30.92 -76.97
CA LYS A 309 -8.91 -31.05 -75.99
C LYS A 309 -8.41 -31.13 -74.56
N GLN A 310 -7.33 -31.89 -74.31
CA GLN A 310 -6.68 -31.92 -73.00
C GLN A 310 -6.17 -30.53 -72.60
N PHE A 311 -5.52 -29.81 -73.52
CA PHE A 311 -5.08 -28.44 -73.28
C PHE A 311 -6.25 -27.50 -72.96
N ALA A 312 -7.37 -27.58 -73.70
CA ALA A 312 -8.57 -26.81 -73.40
C ALA A 312 -9.14 -27.11 -72.00
N SER A 313 -9.22 -28.39 -71.61
CA SER A 313 -9.67 -28.77 -70.26
C SER A 313 -8.71 -28.30 -69.14
N GLY A 314 -7.40 -28.29 -69.42
CA GLY A 314 -6.39 -27.75 -68.51
C GLY A 314 -6.53 -26.24 -68.36
N ALA A 315 -6.80 -25.52 -69.44
CA ALA A 315 -7.06 -24.09 -69.42
C ALA A 315 -8.34 -23.74 -68.62
N GLU A 316 -9.40 -24.55 -68.71
CA GLU A 316 -10.60 -24.39 -67.87
C GLU A 316 -10.30 -24.58 -66.39
N SER A 317 -9.50 -25.60 -66.04
CA SER A 317 -9.08 -25.86 -64.66
C SER A 317 -8.20 -24.72 -64.13
N TYR A 318 -7.31 -24.18 -64.97
CA TYR A 318 -6.50 -23.00 -64.65
C TYR A 318 -7.37 -21.78 -64.34
N VAL A 319 -8.35 -21.46 -65.19
CA VAL A 319 -9.29 -20.35 -64.96
C VAL A 319 -10.07 -20.54 -63.66
N ALA A 320 -10.56 -21.75 -63.38
CA ALA A 320 -11.27 -22.03 -62.14
C ALA A 320 -10.39 -21.78 -60.89
N GLY A 321 -9.12 -22.19 -60.95
CA GLY A 321 -8.14 -21.92 -59.90
C GLY A 321 -7.88 -20.42 -59.70
N VAL A 322 -7.70 -19.68 -60.80
CA VAL A 322 -7.48 -18.22 -60.77
C VAL A 322 -8.69 -17.49 -60.19
N ASN A 323 -9.92 -17.86 -60.59
CA ASN A 323 -11.14 -17.26 -60.06
C ASN A 323 -11.32 -17.54 -58.55
N THR A 324 -10.95 -18.74 -58.10
CA THR A 324 -10.95 -19.09 -56.67
C THR A 324 -9.96 -18.22 -55.88
N LEU A 325 -8.74 -18.05 -56.40
CA LEU A 325 -7.73 -17.18 -55.81
C LEU A 325 -8.20 -15.72 -55.75
N ALA A 326 -8.76 -15.19 -56.84
CA ALA A 326 -9.28 -13.83 -56.91
C ALA A 326 -10.40 -13.60 -55.88
N GLY A 327 -11.35 -14.53 -55.77
CA GLY A 327 -12.43 -14.45 -54.77
C GLY A 327 -11.92 -14.53 -53.32
N GLY A 328 -10.90 -15.37 -53.06
CA GLY A 328 -10.25 -15.46 -51.75
C GLY A 328 -9.55 -14.15 -51.35
N LEU A 329 -8.82 -13.54 -52.30
CA LEU A 329 -8.12 -12.28 -52.07
C LEU A 329 -9.07 -11.09 -51.95
N GLN A 330 -10.22 -11.12 -52.62
CA GLN A 330 -11.24 -10.09 -52.46
C GLN A 330 -11.85 -10.11 -51.05
N LYS A 331 -12.10 -11.30 -50.49
CA LYS A 331 -12.52 -11.46 -49.08
C LYS A 331 -11.42 -11.01 -48.12
N LEU A 332 -10.17 -11.38 -48.37
CA LEU A 332 -9.04 -10.92 -47.57
C LEU A 332 -8.93 -9.39 -47.58
N ASN A 333 -9.13 -8.76 -48.74
CA ASN A 333 -9.12 -7.30 -48.88
C ASN A 333 -10.22 -6.63 -48.06
N GLN A 334 -11.45 -7.15 -48.13
CA GLN A 334 -12.57 -6.65 -47.31
C GLN A 334 -12.28 -6.77 -45.81
N ASN A 335 -11.77 -7.92 -45.36
CA ASN A 335 -11.40 -8.13 -43.96
C ASN A 335 -10.24 -7.22 -43.53
N SER A 336 -9.28 -6.99 -44.41
CA SER A 336 -8.14 -6.11 -44.14
C SER A 336 -8.57 -4.65 -44.01
N ALA A 337 -9.54 -4.19 -44.82
CA ALA A 337 -10.10 -2.85 -44.71
C ALA A 337 -10.83 -2.64 -43.38
N ALA A 338 -11.52 -3.67 -42.87
CA ALA A 338 -12.18 -3.64 -41.57
C ALA A 338 -11.20 -3.55 -40.38
N LEU A 339 -9.91 -3.87 -40.56
CA LEU A 339 -8.89 -3.67 -39.51
C LEU A 339 -8.50 -2.19 -39.35
N GLN A 340 -8.85 -1.32 -40.31
CA GLN A 340 -8.56 0.12 -40.24
C GLN A 340 -9.72 0.96 -39.70
N SER A 341 -10.93 0.43 -39.70
CA SER A 341 -12.15 1.08 -39.18
C SER A 341 -12.31 0.86 -37.69
#